data_AF-A0A376VUX0-F1
#
_entry.id   AF-A0A376VUX0-F1
#
_cell.length_a   1.000
_cell.length_b   1.000
_cell.length_c   1.000
_cell.angle_alpha   90.00
_cell.angle_beta   90.00
_cell.angle_gamma   90.00
#
_symmetry.space_group_name_H-M   'P 1'
#
loop_
_entity.id
_entity.type
_entity.pdbx_description
1 polymer ?
#
loop_
_entity_poly.entity_id
_entity_poly.type
_entity_poly.pdbx_seq_one_letter_code
_entity_poly.pdbx_strand_id
1 'polypeptide(L)'
;MAVNVPTTWINSGMSEFDSRLFAAINDMLLDMLAAVARRDYEQRRERQKQGIEKARKDGKYKGRKPNQARHDAIIRLIESGSSWTQVQKVLGCSRGTISSAIKRKSRQSSGE
;
A
#
# COMPACT_ATOMS: atom_id res chain seq x y z
N MET A 1 -25.61 -4.51 -12.00
CA MET A 1 -25.66 -4.46 -10.51
C MET A 1 -26.54 -3.28 -10.16
N ALA A 2 -27.81 -3.54 -9.82
CA ALA A 2 -28.76 -2.46 -9.52
C ALA A 2 -28.41 -1.86 -8.15
N VAL A 3 -28.15 -0.54 -8.11
CA VAL A 3 -27.93 0.20 -6.87
C VAL A 3 -29.30 0.37 -6.20
N ASN A 4 -29.46 -0.13 -4.97
CA ASN A 4 -30.70 -0.03 -4.22
C ASN A 4 -30.90 1.41 -3.75
N VAL A 5 -31.69 2.17 -4.50
CA VAL A 5 -32.09 3.54 -4.16
C VAL A 5 -33.58 3.53 -3.79
N PRO A 6 -34.07 4.46 -2.93
CA PRO A 6 -35.43 4.40 -2.37
C PRO A 6 -36.57 4.28 -3.40
N THR A 7 -36.31 4.60 -4.66
CA THR A 7 -37.25 4.58 -5.79
C THR A 7 -37.30 3.24 -6.53
N THR A 8 -36.35 2.31 -6.33
CA THR A 8 -36.29 1.04 -7.08
C THR A 8 -37.44 0.07 -6.79
N TRP A 9 -38.17 0.27 -5.67
CA TRP A 9 -39.32 -0.55 -5.27
C TRP A 9 -40.67 0.07 -5.63
N ILE A 10 -40.69 1.27 -6.20
CA ILE A 10 -41.93 1.94 -6.59
C ILE A 10 -42.32 1.43 -7.98
N ASN A 11 -42.92 0.24 -8.06
CA ASN A 11 -43.58 -0.20 -9.28
C ASN A 11 -44.83 -1.04 -9.00
N SER A 12 -45.96 -0.34 -8.93
CA SER A 12 -47.26 -0.82 -9.40
C SER A 12 -48.28 0.33 -9.33
N GLY A 13 -48.31 1.20 -10.35
CA GLY A 13 -49.38 2.20 -10.54
C GLY A 13 -48.99 3.67 -10.81
N MET A 14 -47.73 3.97 -11.12
CA MET A 14 -47.27 5.36 -11.31
C MET A 14 -47.56 5.92 -12.71
N SER A 15 -47.82 7.23 -12.80
CA SER A 15 -47.97 7.92 -14.08
C SER A 15 -46.63 8.01 -14.84
N GLU A 16 -46.68 8.19 -16.17
CA GLU A 16 -45.47 8.42 -17.00
C GLU A 16 -44.65 9.62 -16.49
N PHE A 17 -45.33 10.63 -15.97
CA PHE A 17 -44.72 11.82 -15.36
C PHE A 17 -43.88 11.46 -14.13
N ASP A 18 -44.44 10.68 -13.20
CA ASP A 18 -43.75 10.28 -11.98
C ASP A 18 -42.51 9.44 -12.30
N SER A 19 -42.59 8.58 -13.31
CA SER A 19 -41.48 7.75 -13.74
C SER A 19 -40.30 8.59 -14.26
N ARG A 20 -40.58 9.65 -15.02
CA ARG A 20 -39.56 10.59 -15.51
C ARG A 20 -38.99 11.45 -14.39
N LEU A 21 -39.81 11.84 -13.41
CA LEU A 21 -39.37 12.57 -12.24
C LEU A 21 -38.42 11.72 -11.36
N PHE A 22 -38.78 10.47 -11.08
CA PHE A 22 -37.94 9.57 -10.29
C PHE A 22 -36.63 9.20 -11.00
N ALA A 23 -36.66 9.04 -12.32
CA ALA A 23 -35.44 8.85 -13.11
C ALA A 23 -34.49 10.05 -12.97
N ALA A 24 -35.00 11.28 -13.13
CA ALA A 24 -34.19 12.49 -12.98
C ALA A 24 -33.61 12.66 -11.56
N ILE A 25 -34.40 12.35 -10.53
CA ILE A 25 -33.94 12.39 -9.13
C ILE A 25 -32.85 11.34 -8.89
N ASN A 26 -33.02 10.12 -9.40
CA ASN A 26 -32.03 9.07 -9.26
C ASN A 26 -30.70 9.43 -9.92
N ASP A 27 -30.74 9.96 -11.14
CA ASP A 27 -29.54 10.39 -11.85
C ASP A 27 -28.80 11.50 -11.07
N MET A 28 -29.54 12.50 -10.59
CA MET A 28 -28.96 13.57 -9.76
C MET A 28 -28.37 13.04 -8.45
N LEU A 29 -29.02 12.06 -7.80
CA LEU A 29 -28.51 11.43 -6.59
C LEU A 29 -27.23 10.65 -6.87
N LEU A 30 -27.15 9.93 -7.99
CA LEU A 30 -25.95 9.21 -8.39
C LEU A 30 -24.80 10.17 -8.66
N ASP A 31 -25.05 11.29 -9.35
CA ASP A 31 -24.06 12.32 -9.61
C ASP A 31 -23.56 12.97 -8.31
N MET A 32 -24.47 13.25 -7.37
CA MET A 32 -24.12 13.78 -6.07
C MET A 32 -23.25 12.80 -5.27
N LEU A 33 -23.60 11.51 -5.25
CA LEU A 33 -22.82 10.48 -4.58
C LEU A 33 -21.43 10.33 -5.20
N ALA A 34 -21.34 10.38 -6.53
CA ALA A 34 -20.07 10.36 -7.26
C ALA A 34 -19.19 11.57 -6.89
N ALA A 35 -19.77 12.77 -6.82
CA ALA A 35 -19.06 13.99 -6.43
C ALA A 35 -18.56 13.93 -4.98
N VAL A 36 -19.38 13.46 -4.04
CA VAL A 36 -19.01 13.30 -2.62
C VAL A 36 -17.90 12.27 -2.46
N ALA A 37 -18.03 11.10 -3.11
CA ALA A 37 -17.02 10.05 -3.05
C ALA A 37 -15.65 10.54 -3.57
N ARG A 38 -15.65 11.30 -4.67
CA ARG A 38 -14.44 11.91 -5.21
C ARG A 38 -13.81 12.91 -4.26
N ARG A 39 -14.61 13.83 -3.69
CA ARG A 39 -14.13 14.82 -2.71
C ARG A 39 -13.50 14.15 -1.50
N ASP A 40 -14.15 13.13 -0.93
CA ASP A 40 -13.64 12.41 0.24
C ASP A 40 -12.34 11.65 -0.07
N TYR A 41 -12.22 11.07 -1.26
CA TYR A 41 -10.97 10.46 -1.74
C TYR A 41 -9.82 11.48 -1.82
N GLU A 42 -10.06 12.63 -2.44
CA GLU A 42 -9.07 13.71 -2.57
C GLU A 42 -8.65 14.23 -1.17
N GLN A 43 -9.61 14.47 -0.29
CA GLN A 43 -9.35 14.93 1.08
C GLN A 43 -8.55 13.91 1.92
N ARG A 44 -8.79 12.60 1.74
CA ARG A 44 -7.98 11.55 2.39
C ARG A 44 -6.55 11.55 1.89
N ARG A 45 -6.35 11.69 0.57
CA ARG A 45 -5.03 11.76 -0.07
C ARG A 45 -4.23 12.96 0.42
N GLU A 46 -4.84 14.12 0.52
CA GLU A 46 -4.21 15.33 1.04
C GLU A 46 -3.75 15.16 2.49
N ARG A 47 -4.63 14.66 3.36
CA ARG A 47 -4.30 14.38 4.77
C ARG A 47 -3.18 13.36 4.90
N GLN A 48 -3.20 12.30 4.09
CA GLN A 48 -2.13 11.31 4.06
C GLN A 48 -0.81 11.95 3.63
N LYS A 49 -0.81 12.80 2.60
CA LYS A 49 0.38 13.52 2.14
C LYS A 49 0.96 14.43 3.23
N GLN A 50 0.11 15.22 3.89
CA GLN A 50 0.53 16.07 5.02
C GLN A 50 1.13 15.24 6.17
N GLY A 51 0.50 14.10 6.49
CA GLY A 51 1.02 13.17 7.50
C GLY A 51 2.38 12.57 7.12
N ILE A 52 2.56 12.16 5.86
CA ILE A 52 3.83 11.65 5.34
C ILE A 52 4.91 12.74 5.40
N GLU A 53 4.61 13.97 4.97
CA GLU A 53 5.55 15.09 5.00
C GLU A 53 6.00 15.41 6.43
N LYS A 54 5.06 15.45 7.38
CA LYS A 54 5.39 15.62 8.80
C LYS A 54 6.28 14.49 9.33
N ALA A 55 5.91 13.24 9.09
CA ALA A 55 6.70 12.10 9.54
C ALA A 55 8.05 11.95 8.82
N ARG A 56 8.20 12.49 7.60
CA ARG A 56 9.50 12.62 6.91
C ARG A 56 10.37 13.68 7.57
N LYS A 57 9.81 14.86 7.89
CA LYS A 57 10.52 15.91 8.66
C LYS A 57 10.99 15.40 10.03
N ASP A 58 10.14 14.62 10.70
CA ASP A 58 10.45 13.97 11.98
C ASP A 58 11.42 12.76 11.84
N GLY A 59 11.88 12.42 10.63
CA GLY A 59 12.83 11.33 10.40
C GLY A 59 12.29 9.92 10.67
N LYS A 60 10.97 9.72 10.72
CA LYS A 60 10.35 8.40 11.01
C LYS A 60 10.49 7.42 9.84
N TYR A 61 10.55 7.91 8.61
CA TYR A 61 10.74 7.08 7.42
C TYR A 61 12.20 6.66 7.26
N LYS A 62 12.58 5.53 7.87
CA LYS A 62 13.93 4.95 7.79
C LYS A 62 14.06 3.78 6.80
N GLY A 63 13.01 3.57 6.00
CA GLY A 63 12.92 2.44 5.05
C GLY A 63 12.75 1.09 5.75
N ARG A 64 12.88 0.00 4.97
CA ARG A 64 12.81 -1.37 5.49
C ARG A 64 14.05 -1.65 6.35
N LYS A 65 13.85 -1.97 7.63
CA LYS A 65 14.93 -2.46 8.49
C LYS A 65 15.41 -3.81 7.95
N PRO A 66 16.73 -4.02 7.80
CA PRO A 66 17.26 -5.33 7.43
C PRO A 66 16.98 -6.33 8.56
N ASN A 67 16.89 -7.61 8.19
CA ASN A 67 16.83 -8.68 9.18
C ASN A 67 18.26 -8.99 9.64
N GLN A 68 18.62 -8.54 10.85
CA GLN A 68 19.97 -8.71 11.42
C GLN A 68 20.33 -10.19 11.55
N ALA A 69 19.48 -11.00 12.17
CA ALA A 69 19.73 -12.42 12.37
C ALA A 69 20.06 -13.16 11.05
N ARG A 70 19.34 -12.83 9.97
CA ARG A 70 19.63 -13.41 8.65
C ARG A 70 20.95 -12.92 8.07
N HIS A 71 21.30 -11.66 8.26
CA HIS A 71 22.59 -11.13 7.81
C HIS A 71 23.75 -11.76 8.59
N ASP A 72 23.60 -11.95 9.90
CA ASP A 72 24.61 -12.57 10.75
C ASP A 72 24.85 -14.03 10.36
N ALA A 73 23.77 -14.79 10.08
CA ALA A 73 23.87 -16.16 9.58
C ALA A 73 24.59 -16.23 8.21
N ILE A 74 24.31 -15.30 7.30
CA ILE A 74 25.01 -15.20 6.01
C ILE A 74 26.51 -14.95 6.24
N ILE A 75 26.86 -13.99 7.11
CA ILE A 75 28.25 -13.61 7.37
C ILE A 75 29.01 -14.81 7.95
N ARG A 76 28.46 -15.51 8.94
CA ARG A 76 29.07 -16.71 9.54
C ARG A 76 29.37 -17.80 8.51
N LEU A 77 28.42 -18.07 7.60
CA LEU A 77 28.62 -19.09 6.57
C LEU A 77 29.69 -18.69 5.53
N ILE A 78 29.76 -17.39 5.19
CA ILE A 78 30.78 -16.88 4.29
C ILE A 78 32.17 -16.93 4.95
N GLU A 79 32.26 -16.58 6.23
CA GLU A 79 33.50 -16.68 7.03
C GLU A 79 33.96 -18.12 7.21
N SER A 80 33.03 -19.08 7.28
CA SER A 80 33.34 -20.51 7.32
C SER A 80 33.79 -21.07 5.96
N GLY A 81 33.97 -20.23 4.93
CA GLY A 81 34.43 -20.63 3.60
C GLY A 81 33.34 -21.15 2.65
N SER A 82 32.05 -21.02 3.01
CA SER A 82 30.96 -21.51 2.16
C SER A 82 30.82 -20.69 0.87
N SER A 83 30.60 -21.38 -0.26
CA SER A 83 30.32 -20.70 -1.53
C SER A 83 28.96 -19.97 -1.49
N TRP A 84 28.81 -18.92 -2.29
CA TRP A 84 27.55 -18.15 -2.34
C TRP A 84 26.36 -19.04 -2.73
N THR A 85 26.54 -19.95 -3.68
CA THR A 85 25.50 -20.90 -4.11
C THR A 85 25.03 -21.79 -2.96
N GLN A 86 25.96 -22.23 -2.10
CA GLN A 86 25.64 -23.02 -0.92
C GLN A 86 24.89 -22.20 0.12
N VAL A 87 25.30 -20.96 0.39
CA VAL A 87 24.58 -20.04 1.30
C VAL A 87 23.16 -19.78 0.82
N GLN A 88 22.96 -19.61 -0.49
CA GLN A 88 21.62 -19.43 -1.05
C GLN A 88 20.72 -20.66 -0.81
N LYS A 89 21.26 -21.87 -1.00
CA LYS A 89 20.52 -23.12 -0.79
C LYS A 89 20.19 -23.35 0.68
N VAL A 90 21.14 -23.11 1.58
CA VAL A 90 20.98 -23.36 3.02
C VAL A 90 20.04 -22.35 3.67
N LEU A 91 20.18 -21.06 3.35
CA LEU A 91 19.41 -19.99 3.99
C LEU A 91 18.18 -19.52 3.17
N GLY A 92 17.94 -20.11 1.99
CA GLY A 92 16.83 -19.74 1.13
C GLY A 92 16.84 -18.25 0.73
N CYS A 93 18.02 -17.69 0.44
CA CYS A 93 18.18 -16.26 0.16
C CYS A 93 18.72 -15.97 -1.25
N SER A 94 18.46 -14.76 -1.76
CA SER A 94 18.96 -14.32 -3.06
C SER A 94 20.41 -13.83 -2.98
N ARG A 95 21.16 -13.90 -4.09
CA ARG A 95 22.51 -13.31 -4.20
C ARG A 95 22.55 -11.83 -3.79
N GLY A 96 21.49 -11.09 -4.10
CA GLY A 96 21.35 -9.68 -3.70
C GLY A 96 21.27 -9.49 -2.19
N THR A 97 20.68 -10.44 -1.46
CA THR A 97 20.67 -10.43 0.01
C THR A 97 22.08 -10.66 0.56
N ILE A 98 22.82 -11.62 0.00
CA ILE A 98 24.21 -11.92 0.41
C ILE A 98 25.10 -10.70 0.18
N SER A 99 25.04 -10.10 -1.02
CA SER A 99 25.79 -8.89 -1.34
C SER A 99 25.43 -7.72 -0.41
N SER A 100 24.15 -7.54 -0.10
CA SER A 100 23.69 -6.50 0.83
C SER A 100 24.20 -6.73 2.26
N ALA A 101 24.27 -7.98 2.72
CA ALA A 101 24.81 -8.33 4.04
C ALA A 101 26.31 -8.03 4.13
N ILE A 102 27.10 -8.45 3.12
CA ILE A 102 28.54 -8.19 3.05
C ILE A 102 28.84 -6.69 2.98
N LYS A 103 28.14 -5.94 2.11
CA LYS A 103 28.29 -4.48 1.98
C LYS A 103 27.90 -3.73 3.25
N ARG A 104 26.97 -4.28 4.04
CA ARG A 104 26.60 -3.71 5.33
C ARG A 104 27.68 -3.96 6.38
N LYS A 105 28.24 -5.17 6.43
CA LYS A 105 29.37 -5.51 7.30
C LYS A 105 30.56 -4.57 7.05
N SER A 106 30.93 -4.37 5.78
CA SER A 106 32.05 -3.49 5.43
C SER A 106 31.81 -2.02 5.79
N ARG A 107 30.56 -1.55 5.72
CA ARG A 107 30.19 -0.20 6.17
C ARG A 107 30.18 -0.04 7.69
N GLN A 108 29.87 -1.11 8.43
CA GLN A 108 29.92 -1.11 9.89
C GLN A 108 31.37 -1.06 10.40
N SER A 109 32.28 -1.81 9.77
CA SER A 109 33.71 -1.81 10.12
C SER A 109 34.47 -0.52 9.77
N SER A 110 33.89 0.39 8.99
CA SER A 110 34.49 1.70 8.64
C SER A 110 33.86 2.88 9.39
N GLY A 111 32.83 2.62 10.19
CA GLY A 111 32.11 3.62 10.98
C GLY A 111 32.34 3.50 12.49
N GLU A 112 33.22 2.60 12.91
CA GLU A 112 33.88 2.53 14.21
C GLU A 112 35.31 3.06 14.07
#